data_AF-A0A842XC85-F1
#
_entry.id   AF-A0A842XC85-F1
#
_cell.length_a   1.000
_cell.length_b   1.000
_cell.length_c   1.000
_cell.angle_alpha   90.00
_cell.angle_beta   90.00
_cell.angle_gamma   90.00
#
_symmetry.space_group_name_H-M   'P 1'
#
loop_
_entity.id
_entity.type
_entity.pdbx_description
1 polymer ?
#
loop_
_entity_poly.entity_id
_entity_poly.type
_entity_poly.pdbx_seq_one_letter_code
_entity_poly.pdbx_strand_id
1 'polypeptide(L)' 'MRLSIKIAVLSAILAADLSFFLFFRTYFPQAYELVFQKMPWPDDLEKTFAVIIGLVIALLMSFSIARIMLKSVLKSIQRG' A
#
# COMPACT_ATOMS: atom_id res chain seq x y z
N MET A 1 16.05 3.62 -16.13
CA MET A 1 15.47 2.42 -15.48
C MET A 1 14.29 1.92 -16.30
N ARG A 2 14.25 0.62 -16.67
CA ARG A 2 13.14 0.03 -17.43
C ARG A 2 11.82 0.20 -16.67
N LEU A 3 10.75 0.54 -17.39
CA LEU A 3 9.40 0.78 -16.83
C LEU A 3 8.93 -0.37 -15.92
N SER A 4 9.27 -1.61 -16.28
CA SER A 4 8.96 -2.81 -15.51
C SER A 4 9.61 -2.85 -14.12
N ILE A 5 10.83 -2.32 -13.97
CA ILE A 5 11.52 -2.25 -12.68
C ILE A 5 10.83 -1.22 -11.78
N LYS A 6 10.42 -0.07 -12.33
CA LYS A 6 9.65 0.93 -11.58
C LYS A 6 8.34 0.33 -11.08
N ILE A 7 7.61 -0.38 -11.94
CA ILE A 7 6.34 -1.03 -11.57
C ILE A 7 6.56 -2.11 -10.50
N ALA A 8 7.60 -2.93 -10.63
CA ALA A 8 7.93 -3.96 -9.64
C ALA A 8 8.27 -3.35 -8.28
N VAL A 9 9.06 -2.27 -8.24
CA VAL A 9 9.40 -1.55 -7.01
C VAL A 9 8.15 -0.90 -6.40
N LEU A 10 7.31 -0.25 -7.21
CA LEU A 10 6.03 0.33 -6.76
C LEU A 10 5.11 -0.74 -6.16
N SER A 11 5.01 -1.90 -6.80
CA SER A 11 4.19 -3.02 -6.33
C SER A 11 4.74 -3.62 -5.02
N ALA A 12 6.07 -3.74 -4.89
CA ALA A 12 6.70 -4.23 -3.67
C ALA A 12 6.53 -3.27 -2.49
N ILE A 13 6.69 -1.96 -2.73
CA ILE A 13 6.44 -0.92 -1.71
C ILE A 13 4.99 -1.00 -1.25
N LEU A 14 4.06 -1.15 -2.19
CA LEU A 14 2.64 -1.19 -1.90
C LEU A 14 2.20 -2.46 -1.16
N ALA A 15 2.77 -3.61 -1.52
CA ALA A 15 2.57 -4.86 -0.80
C ALA A 15 3.11 -4.77 0.63
N ALA A 16 4.27 -4.12 0.82
CA ALA A 16 4.82 -3.85 2.15
C ALA A 16 3.91 -2.90 2.96
N ASP A 17 3.37 -1.86 2.32
CA ASP A 17 2.48 -0.86 2.93
C ASP A 17 1.15 -1.49 3.37
N LEU A 18 0.52 -2.29 2.51
CA LEU A 18 -0.69 -3.06 2.86
C LEU A 18 -0.41 -4.06 3.98
N SER A 19 0.74 -4.74 3.93
CA SER A 19 1.12 -5.70 4.96
C SER A 19 1.33 -5.00 6.29
N PHE A 20 1.89 -3.79 6.28
CA PHE A 20 2.02 -2.96 7.47
C PHE A 20 0.64 -2.60 8.04
N PHE A 21 -0.30 -2.13 7.24
CA PHE A 21 -1.63 -1.79 7.76
C PHE A 21 -2.45 -3.00 8.25
N LEU A 22 -2.35 -4.17 7.59
CA LEU A 22 -3.16 -5.35 7.92
C LEU A 22 -2.56 -6.22 9.03
N PHE A 23 -1.25 -6.45 8.99
CA PHE A 23 -0.59 -7.40 9.90
C PHE A 23 0.06 -6.70 11.08
N PHE A 24 0.55 -5.47 10.94
CA PHE A 24 1.34 -4.83 11.99
C PHE A 24 0.50 -4.50 13.23
N ARG A 25 -0.76 -4.09 13.05
CA ARG A 25 -1.72 -3.91 14.17
C ARG A 25 -2.03 -5.22 14.90
N THR A 26 -2.11 -6.33 14.17
CA THR A 26 -2.52 -7.65 14.70
C THR A 26 -1.36 -8.39 15.36
N TYR A 27 -0.18 -8.39 14.73
CA TYR A 27 1.00 -9.14 15.18
C TYR A 27 1.91 -8.32 16.09
N PHE A 28 1.93 -6.99 15.94
CA PHE A 28 2.77 -6.09 16.74
C PHE A 28 1.98 -4.89 17.30
N PRO A 29 0.94 -5.14 18.11
CA PRO A 29 0.06 -4.07 18.62
C PRO A 29 0.83 -3.00 19.40
N GLN A 30 1.82 -3.39 20.21
CA GLN A 30 2.63 -2.45 21.01
C GLN A 30 3.50 -1.54 20.15
N ALA A 31 4.09 -2.07 19.07
CA ALA A 31 4.91 -1.28 18.15
C ALA A 31 4.03 -0.34 17.31
N TYR A 32 2.87 -0.83 16.87
CA TYR A 32 1.87 -0.01 16.19
C TYR A 32 1.41 1.16 17.08
N GLU A 33 1.10 0.89 18.35
CA GLU A 33 0.66 1.90 19.32
C GLU A 33 1.75 2.93 19.63
N LEU A 34 3.01 2.52 19.74
CA LEU A 34 4.16 3.44 19.87
C LEU A 34 4.29 4.38 18.66
N VAL A 35 4.11 3.87 17.45
CA VAL A 35 4.14 4.67 16.22
C VAL A 35 2.93 5.60 16.15
N PHE A 36 1.76 5.10 16.51
CA PHE A 36 0.50 5.84 16.55
C PHE A 36 0.52 6.97 17.59
N GLN A 37 1.11 6.74 18.77
CA GLN A 37 1.27 7.77 19.80
C GLN A 37 2.34 8.80 19.42
N LYS A 38 3.42 8.40 18.74
CA LYS A 38 4.45 9.33 18.23
C LYS A 38 3.99 10.19 17.05
N MET A 39 2.84 9.89 16.45
CA MET A 39 2.31 10.72 15.38
C MET A 39 1.99 12.13 15.90
N PRO A 40 2.32 13.18 15.14
CA PRO A 40 2.19 14.58 15.57
C PRO A 40 0.74 15.08 15.67
N TRP A 41 -0.25 14.27 15.29
CA TRP A 41 -1.66 14.65 15.38
C TRP A 41 -2.15 14.66 16.83
N PRO A 42 -2.95 15.67 17.22
CA PRO A 42 -3.42 15.84 18.59
C PRO A 42 -4.54 14.86 18.96
N ASP A 43 -5.41 14.51 18.00
CA ASP A 43 -6.57 13.66 18.24
C ASP A 43 -6.38 12.24 17.69
N ASP A 44 -6.69 11.25 18.51
CA ASP A 44 -6.67 9.84 18.09
C ASP A 44 -7.69 9.55 16.98
N LEU A 45 -8.77 10.32 16.92
CA LEU A 45 -9.73 10.31 15.82
C LEU A 45 -9.07 10.74 14.50
N GLU A 46 -8.34 11.86 14.48
CA GLU A 46 -7.64 12.33 13.28
C GLU A 46 -6.58 11.33 12.81
N LYS A 47 -5.81 10.76 13.74
CA LYS A 47 -4.84 9.69 13.44
C LYS A 47 -5.51 8.48 12.80
N THR A 48 -6.66 8.07 13.34
CA THR A 48 -7.42 6.93 12.82
C THR A 48 -7.94 7.23 11.41
N PHE A 49 -8.48 8.43 11.19
CA PHE A 49 -8.90 8.87 9.86
C PHE A 49 -7.74 8.91 8.86
N ALA A 50 -6.58 9.42 9.26
CA ALA A 50 -5.38 9.45 8.41
C ALA A 50 -4.93 8.03 8.01
N VAL A 51 -4.93 7.09 8.96
CA VAL A 51 -4.63 5.66 8.71
C VAL A 51 -5.64 5.05 7.74
N ILE A 52 -6.94 5.28 7.93
CA ILE A 52 -7.99 4.75 7.07
C ILE A 52 -7.87 5.34 5.65
N ILE A 53 -7.67 6.65 5.53
CA ILE A 53 -7.50 7.32 4.23
C ILE A 53 -6.24 6.79 3.52
N GLY A 54 -5.13 6.63 4.25
CA GLY A 54 -3.91 6.02 3.73
C GLY A 54 -4.15 4.61 3.18
N LEU A 55 -4.89 3.79 3.93
CA LEU A 55 -5.27 2.44 3.51
C LEU A 55 -6.14 2.44 2.24
N VAL A 56 -7.12 3.33 2.15
CA VAL A 56 -7.99 3.46 0.97
C VAL A 56 -7.18 3.87 -0.26
N ILE A 57 -6.26 4.83 -0.12
CA ILE A 57 -5.37 5.26 -1.20
C ILE A 57 -4.47 4.10 -1.64
N ALA A 58 -3.90 3.36 -0.68
CA ALA A 58 -3.06 2.19 -0.96
C ALA A 58 -3.83 1.11 -1.74
N LEU A 59 -5.09 0.83 -1.38
CA LEU A 59 -5.95 -0.10 -2.10
C LEU A 59 -6.25 0.37 -3.54
N LEU A 60 -6.58 1.64 -3.73
CA LEU A 60 -6.87 2.21 -5.05
C LEU A 60 -5.64 2.20 -5.96
N MET A 61 -4.47 2.54 -5.42
CA MET A 61 -3.19 2.43 -6.12
C MET A 61 -2.89 0.97 -6.49
N SER A 62 -3.15 0.03 -5.58
CA SER A 62 -2.91 -1.41 -5.81
C SER A 62 -3.75 -1.92 -6.96
N PHE A 63 -5.04 -1.61 -6.94
CA PHE A 63 -5.97 -1.99 -7.99
C PHE A 63 -5.57 -1.39 -9.34
N SER A 64 -5.13 -0.13 -9.34
CA SER A 64 -4.67 0.56 -10.55
C SER A 64 -3.43 -0.11 -11.15
N ILE A 65 -2.43 -0.43 -10.33
CA ILE A 65 -1.20 -1.11 -10.76
C ILE A 65 -1.51 -2.53 -11.27
N ALA A 66 -2.34 -3.28 -10.55
CA ALA A 66 -2.76 -4.62 -10.96
C ALA A 66 -3.48 -4.59 -12.33
N ARG A 67 -4.38 -3.61 -12.56
CA ARG A 67 -5.02 -3.42 -13.86
C ARG A 67 -4.03 -3.12 -14.98
N ILE A 68 -3.03 -2.27 -14.72
CA ILE A 68 -1.99 -1.93 -15.70
C ILE A 68 -1.15 -3.17 -16.03
N MET A 69 -0.73 -3.93 -15.02
CA MET A 69 0.00 -5.19 -15.21
C MET A 69 -0.83 -6.19 -16.01
N LEU A 70 -2.10 -6.39 -15.66
CA LEU A 70 -2.99 -7.30 -16.37
C LEU A 70 -3.16 -6.92 -17.84
N LYS A 71 -3.37 -5.62 -18.13
CA LYS A 71 -3.42 -5.11 -19.51
C LYS A 71 -2.11 -5.34 -20.26
N SER A 72 -0.97 -5.15 -19.60
CA SER A 72 0.34 -5.36 -20.21
C SER A 72 0.58 -6.83 -20.57
N VAL A 73 0.17 -7.76 -19.70
CA VAL A 73 0.27 -9.21 -19.93
C VAL A 73 -0.65 -9.62 -21.07
N LEU A 74 -1.92 -9.20 -21.06
CA LEU A 74 -2.88 -9.51 -22.13
C LEU A 74 -2.38 -9.01 -23.50
N LYS A 75 -1.81 -7.80 -23.55
CA LYS A 75 -1.25 -7.22 -24.78
C LYS A 75 0.00 -7.96 -25.27
N SER A 76 0.78 -8.54 -24.35
CA SER A 76 1.93 -9.39 -24.69
C SER A 76 1.49 -10.75 -25.24
N ILE A 77 0.41 -11.31 -24.71
CA ILE A 77 -0.17 -12.59 -25.16
C ILE A 77 -0.82 -12.43 -26.54
N GLN A 78 -1.52 -11.32 -26.81
CA GLN A 78 -2.12 -11.06 -28.13
C GLN A 78 -1.11 -10.75 -29.26
N ARG A 79 0.16 -10.52 -28.93
CA ARG A 79 1.22 -10.19 -29.90
C ARG A 79 2.17 -11.34 -30.21
N GLY A 80 2.07 -12.46 -29.48
CA GLY A 80 2.78 -13.71 -29.78
C GLY A 80 1.85 -14.70 -30.45
#